data_AF-A0A2B4SLD0-F1
#
_entry.id   AF-A0A2B4SLD0-F1
#
_cell.length_a   1.000
_cell.length_b   1.000
_cell.length_c   1.000
_cell.angle_alpha   90.00
_cell.angle_beta   90.00
_cell.angle_gamma   90.00
#
_symmetry.space_group_name_H-M   'P 1'
#
loop_
_entity.id
_entity.type
_entity.pdbx_description
1 polymer ?
#
loop_
_entity_poly.entity_id
_entity_poly.type
_entity_poly.pdbx_seq_one_letter_code
_entity_poly.pdbx_strand_id
1 'polypeptide(L)'
;DTLENLAMEEIDQSNAVLFIHYDPDTKMIYLAGKGDSIIRYYELDKESPHCHWLTNYSTNVPQRGVCFMPKRGCDVSLNEVAKCFKLVAKGYCEPVSFTVPRKSELFQEDLFPDTQGDEPSLSASDWLDGKDAEPKKISLRPGGDGAAKAAKKPKKGLGGLGKMAPKKKEAKADDEEAELIETVKQLKLKVEEQEKRIKALEDKVGH
;
A
#
# COMPACT_ATOMS: atom_id res chain seq x y z
N ASP A 1 -21.21 -5.90 -30.99
CA ASP A 1 -21.37 -6.22 -29.57
C ASP A 1 -22.24 -5.20 -28.87
N THR A 2 -23.46 -5.60 -28.55
CA THR A 2 -24.35 -4.83 -27.68
C THR A 2 -24.00 -5.19 -26.25
N LEU A 3 -23.67 -4.19 -25.43
CA LEU A 3 -23.46 -4.38 -24.00
C LEU A 3 -24.79 -4.82 -23.37
N GLU A 4 -24.79 -6.01 -22.75
CA GLU A 4 -25.93 -6.54 -21.99
C GLU A 4 -25.73 -6.21 -20.50
N ASN A 5 -26.82 -5.82 -19.81
CA ASN A 5 -26.77 -5.61 -18.36
C ASN A 5 -26.85 -6.97 -17.66
N LEU A 6 -25.75 -7.38 -17.02
CA LEU A 6 -25.67 -8.67 -16.32
C LEU A 6 -26.15 -8.61 -14.88
N ALA A 7 -25.97 -7.46 -14.20
CA ALA A 7 -26.36 -7.28 -12.80
C ALA A 7 -26.66 -5.80 -12.51
N MET A 8 -27.50 -5.58 -11.49
CA MET A 8 -27.80 -4.26 -10.91
C MET A 8 -27.90 -4.41 -9.40
N GLU A 9 -27.10 -3.64 -8.67
CA GLU A 9 -27.04 -3.67 -7.21
C GLU A 9 -27.25 -2.25 -6.66
N GLU A 10 -28.17 -2.10 -5.70
CA GLU A 10 -28.33 -0.86 -4.95
C GLU A 10 -27.30 -0.83 -3.82
N ILE A 11 -26.35 0.11 -3.89
CA ILE A 11 -25.21 0.15 -2.96
C ILE A 11 -25.59 0.84 -1.64
N ASP A 12 -26.06 2.08 -1.72
CA ASP A 12 -26.67 2.86 -0.64
C ASP A 12 -27.31 4.15 -1.18
N GLN A 13 -27.87 4.94 -0.26
CA GLN A 13 -28.49 6.23 -0.52
C GLN A 13 -27.53 7.41 -0.26
N SER A 14 -26.21 7.15 -0.18
CA SER A 14 -25.21 8.20 0.03
C SER A 14 -25.04 9.04 -1.25
N ASN A 15 -24.76 10.33 -1.06
CA ASN A 15 -24.38 11.22 -2.15
C ASN A 15 -22.86 11.19 -2.44
N ALA A 16 -22.10 10.35 -1.73
CA ALA A 16 -20.67 10.24 -1.93
C ALA A 16 -20.36 9.61 -3.29
N VAL A 17 -19.50 10.26 -4.08
CA VAL A 17 -18.97 9.64 -5.30
C VAL A 17 -18.05 8.49 -4.88
N LEU A 18 -18.34 7.29 -5.39
CA LEU A 18 -17.58 6.09 -5.11
C LEU A 18 -16.31 6.03 -5.97
N PHE A 19 -15.17 5.85 -5.31
CA PHE A 19 -13.95 5.38 -5.96
C PHE A 19 -14.04 3.87 -6.09
N ILE A 20 -13.92 3.40 -7.34
CA ILE A 20 -14.01 1.99 -7.68
C ILE A 20 -12.59 1.47 -7.94
N HIS A 21 -12.20 0.41 -7.24
CA HIS A 21 -10.97 -0.33 -7.52
C HIS A 21 -11.32 -1.77 -7.86
N TYR A 22 -10.92 -2.23 -9.05
CA TYR A 22 -11.08 -3.60 -9.48
C TYR A 22 -9.73 -4.31 -9.46
N ASP A 23 -9.66 -5.45 -8.78
CA ASP A 23 -8.53 -6.37 -8.81
C ASP A 23 -8.84 -7.51 -9.80
N PRO A 24 -8.23 -7.54 -11.00
CA PRO A 24 -8.49 -8.58 -11.98
C PRO A 24 -7.99 -9.97 -11.55
N ASP A 25 -7.01 -10.05 -10.64
CA ASP A 25 -6.43 -11.33 -10.23
C ASP A 25 -7.39 -12.12 -9.33
N THR A 26 -8.11 -11.41 -8.45
CA THR A 26 -9.11 -12.00 -7.53
C THR A 26 -10.54 -11.74 -7.96
N LYS A 27 -10.75 -10.95 -9.02
CA LYS A 27 -12.05 -10.44 -9.49
C LYS A 27 -12.80 -9.64 -8.43
N MET A 28 -12.10 -9.10 -7.43
CA MET A 28 -12.70 -8.29 -6.38
C MET A 28 -12.89 -6.85 -6.84
N ILE A 29 -14.01 -6.25 -6.44
CA ILE A 29 -14.27 -4.83 -6.61
C ILE A 29 -14.43 -4.19 -5.23
N TYR A 30 -13.71 -3.09 -4.99
CA TYR A 30 -13.75 -2.31 -3.76
C TYR A 30 -14.36 -0.94 -4.05
N LEU A 31 -15.34 -0.56 -3.24
CA LEU A 31 -16.07 0.70 -3.35
C LEU A 31 -15.81 1.54 -2.11
N ALA A 32 -15.25 2.72 -2.32
CA ALA A 32 -14.88 3.66 -1.26
C ALA A 32 -15.36 5.06 -1.63
N GLY A 33 -16.31 5.65 -0.90
CA GLY A 33 -16.74 7.03 -1.11
C GLY A 33 -16.03 8.04 -0.21
N LYS A 34 -15.79 9.25 -0.70
CA LYS A 34 -15.26 10.33 0.13
C LYS A 34 -16.30 10.75 1.18
N GLY A 35 -15.90 10.79 2.44
CA GLY A 35 -16.79 11.10 3.56
C GLY A 35 -17.39 9.84 4.20
N ASP A 36 -17.34 8.70 3.51
CA ASP A 36 -17.77 7.43 4.09
C ASP A 36 -16.73 6.91 5.08
N SER A 37 -17.19 6.15 6.07
CA SER A 37 -16.32 5.43 7.00
C SER A 37 -16.26 3.94 6.71
N ILE A 38 -16.84 3.52 5.59
CA ILE A 38 -16.91 2.15 5.10
C ILE A 38 -16.19 1.99 3.75
N ILE A 39 -15.66 0.81 3.51
CA ILE A 39 -15.23 0.33 2.18
C ILE A 39 -15.98 -0.98 1.95
N ARG A 40 -16.85 -1.00 0.94
CA ARG A 40 -17.61 -2.19 0.55
C ARG A 40 -16.82 -2.99 -0.47
N TYR A 41 -16.93 -4.31 -0.47
CA TYR A 41 -16.32 -5.10 -1.53
C TYR A 41 -17.14 -6.31 -1.94
N TYR A 42 -17.03 -6.61 -3.22
CA TYR A 42 -17.79 -7.64 -3.92
C TYR A 42 -16.82 -8.51 -4.70
N GLU A 43 -17.24 -9.73 -5.00
CA GLU A 43 -16.61 -10.60 -5.98
C GLU A 43 -17.44 -10.58 -7.26
N LEU A 44 -16.77 -10.43 -8.40
CA LEU A 44 -17.39 -10.57 -9.71
C LEU A 44 -17.16 -11.97 -10.25
N ASP A 45 -18.22 -12.60 -10.75
CA ASP A 45 -18.12 -13.90 -11.39
C ASP A 45 -18.92 -14.00 -12.69
N LYS A 46 -18.60 -15.04 -13.47
CA LYS A 46 -19.28 -15.33 -14.73
C LYS A 46 -20.65 -15.96 -14.53
N GLU A 47 -20.90 -16.56 -13.37
CA GLU A 47 -22.17 -17.18 -13.04
C GLU A 47 -23.12 -16.15 -12.40
N SER A 48 -24.42 -16.23 -12.72
CA SER A 48 -25.45 -15.41 -12.08
C SER A 48 -25.43 -15.61 -10.56
N PRO A 49 -25.55 -14.55 -9.72
CA PRO A 49 -25.92 -13.16 -10.05
C PRO A 49 -24.79 -12.25 -10.56
N HIS A 50 -23.62 -12.78 -10.91
CA HIS A 50 -22.43 -12.07 -11.44
C HIS A 50 -21.73 -11.10 -10.49
N CYS A 51 -22.45 -10.52 -9.54
CA CYS A 51 -21.94 -9.60 -8.52
C CYS A 51 -22.34 -10.13 -7.15
N HIS A 52 -21.35 -10.46 -6.32
CA HIS A 52 -21.56 -11.06 -5.02
C HIS A 52 -21.03 -10.14 -3.94
N TRP A 53 -21.91 -9.55 -3.14
CA TRP A 53 -21.47 -8.81 -1.97
C TRP A 53 -20.76 -9.74 -0.98
N LEU A 54 -19.57 -9.35 -0.52
CA LEU A 54 -18.79 -10.12 0.42
C LEU A 54 -18.98 -9.58 1.84
N THR A 55 -18.40 -8.41 2.12
CA THR A 55 -18.55 -7.71 3.40
C THR A 55 -18.02 -6.28 3.28
N ASN A 56 -17.95 -5.57 4.40
CA ASN A 56 -17.48 -4.20 4.50
C ASN A 56 -16.33 -4.10 5.50
N TYR A 57 -15.30 -3.32 5.14
CA TYR A 57 -14.44 -2.71 6.13
C TYR A 57 -15.15 -1.48 6.70
N SER A 58 -15.23 -1.34 8.02
CA SER A 58 -15.98 -0.27 8.67
C SER A 58 -15.19 0.33 9.83
N THR A 59 -15.25 1.66 9.95
CA THR A 59 -14.63 2.44 11.02
C THR A 59 -15.56 3.58 11.44
N ASN A 60 -15.19 4.30 12.49
CA ASN A 60 -15.82 5.57 12.87
C ASN A 60 -15.12 6.81 12.28
N VAL A 61 -14.09 6.62 11.45
CA VAL A 61 -13.31 7.71 10.88
C VAL A 61 -13.60 7.82 9.38
N PRO A 62 -14.21 8.92 8.91
CA PRO A 62 -14.52 9.09 7.50
C PRO A 62 -13.24 9.30 6.68
N GLN A 63 -13.20 8.68 5.51
CA GLN A 63 -12.07 8.79 4.58
C GLN A 63 -12.16 10.06 3.73
N ARG A 64 -11.02 10.72 3.54
CA ARG A 64 -10.87 11.89 2.65
C ARG A 64 -10.47 11.50 1.23
N GLY A 65 -9.94 10.30 1.07
CA GLY A 65 -9.53 9.67 -0.17
C GLY A 65 -8.96 8.28 0.14
N VAL A 66 -8.93 7.42 -0.88
CA VAL A 66 -8.38 6.07 -0.81
C VAL A 66 -7.57 5.83 -2.07
N CYS A 67 -6.41 5.21 -1.95
CA CYS A 67 -5.70 4.62 -3.08
C CYS A 67 -5.29 3.18 -2.76
N PHE A 68 -5.20 2.35 -3.78
CA PHE A 68 -4.83 0.94 -3.63
C PHE A 68 -3.38 0.71 -4.03
N MET A 69 -2.71 -0.14 -3.26
CA MET A 69 -1.39 -0.67 -3.56
C MET A 69 -1.48 -1.57 -4.80
N PRO A 70 -0.55 -1.46 -5.77
CA PRO A 70 -0.44 -2.46 -6.83
C PRO A 70 -0.19 -3.86 -6.25
N LYS A 71 -0.66 -4.92 -6.92
CA LYS A 71 -0.53 -6.31 -6.43
C LYS A 71 0.89 -6.70 -5.99
N ARG A 72 1.91 -6.19 -6.69
CA ARG A 72 3.34 -6.38 -6.39
C ARG A 72 3.79 -5.82 -5.02
N GLY A 73 3.02 -4.94 -4.40
CA GLY A 73 3.26 -4.38 -3.08
C GLY A 73 2.41 -4.98 -1.96
N CYS A 74 1.58 -5.99 -2.28
CA CYS A 74 0.86 -6.76 -1.28
C CYS A 74 1.78 -7.81 -0.63
N ASP A 75 1.55 -8.09 0.65
CA ASP A 75 2.29 -9.12 1.38
C ASP A 75 1.67 -10.51 1.16
N VAL A 76 2.24 -11.24 0.20
CA VAL A 76 1.81 -12.60 -0.14
C VAL A 76 2.04 -13.61 0.98
N SER A 77 2.96 -13.36 1.90
CA SER A 77 3.23 -14.26 3.03
C SER A 77 2.08 -14.23 4.06
N LEU A 78 1.39 -13.10 4.13
CA LEU A 78 0.23 -12.90 4.98
C LEU A 78 -1.10 -13.11 4.25
N ASN A 79 -1.09 -13.61 3.01
CA ASN A 79 -2.29 -13.73 2.17
C ASN A 79 -3.04 -12.40 1.99
N GLU A 80 -2.31 -11.29 1.99
CA GLU A 80 -2.86 -9.96 1.72
C GLU A 80 -3.16 -9.85 0.22
N VAL A 81 -4.44 -9.89 -0.14
CA VAL A 81 -4.87 -9.82 -1.55
C VAL A 81 -4.99 -8.39 -2.04
N ALA A 82 -5.27 -7.44 -1.16
CA ALA A 82 -5.26 -6.02 -1.45
C ALA A 82 -4.79 -5.22 -0.22
N LYS A 83 -4.17 -4.07 -0.48
CA LYS A 83 -3.83 -3.08 0.54
C LYS A 83 -4.26 -1.72 0.04
N CYS A 84 -4.99 -0.96 0.85
CA CYS A 84 -5.30 0.42 0.52
C CYS A 84 -4.74 1.39 1.55
N PHE A 85 -4.60 2.64 1.14
CA PHE A 85 -4.08 3.75 1.92
C PHE A 85 -5.19 4.77 2.05
N LYS A 86 -5.83 4.76 3.22
CA LYS A 86 -6.98 5.59 3.56
C LYS A 86 -6.49 6.90 4.16
N LEU A 87 -6.78 8.02 3.51
CA LEU A 87 -6.49 9.35 4.05
C LEU A 87 -7.57 9.74 5.06
N VAL A 88 -7.17 10.23 6.23
CA VAL A 88 -8.11 10.69 7.26
C VAL A 88 -7.92 12.19 7.55
N ALA A 89 -8.95 12.83 8.10
CA ALA A 89 -8.96 14.27 8.35
C ALA A 89 -7.87 14.74 9.33
N LYS A 90 -7.36 13.85 10.18
CA LYS A 90 -6.30 14.14 11.16
C LYS A 90 -4.89 14.26 10.55
N GLY A 91 -4.77 14.26 9.22
CA GLY A 91 -3.51 14.52 8.52
C GLY A 91 -2.57 13.32 8.43
N TYR A 92 -3.08 12.10 8.69
CA TYR A 92 -2.32 10.87 8.50
C TYR A 92 -2.99 9.95 7.47
N CYS A 93 -2.21 8.98 7.01
CA CYS A 93 -2.67 7.91 6.14
C CYS A 93 -2.72 6.61 6.93
N GLU A 94 -3.86 5.93 6.89
CA GLU A 94 -4.13 4.65 7.54
C GLU A 94 -4.01 3.53 6.48
N PRO A 95 -3.00 2.64 6.58
CA PRO A 95 -2.95 1.44 5.75
C PRO A 95 -4.03 0.45 6.18
N VAL A 96 -4.77 -0.09 5.22
CA VAL A 96 -5.81 -1.10 5.44
C VAL A 96 -5.50 -2.32 4.57
N SER A 97 -5.28 -3.45 5.23
CA SER A 97 -4.97 -4.73 4.58
C SER A 97 -6.23 -5.59 4.46
N PHE A 98 -6.47 -6.13 3.26
CA PHE A 98 -7.50 -7.12 2.99
C PHE A 98 -6.83 -8.47 2.83
N THR A 99 -7.05 -9.35 3.80
CA THR A 99 -6.38 -10.64 3.90
C THR A 99 -7.38 -11.78 3.80
N VAL A 100 -7.05 -12.80 3.00
CA VAL A 100 -7.82 -14.05 2.96
C VAL A 100 -7.32 -14.96 4.08
N PRO A 101 -8.17 -15.37 5.04
CA PRO A 101 -7.76 -16.22 6.14
C PRO A 101 -7.42 -17.63 5.63
N ARG A 102 -6.14 -18.01 5.68
CA ARG A 102 -5.64 -19.35 5.34
C ARG A 102 -4.82 -19.91 6.51
N LYS A 103 -4.81 -21.24 6.65
CA LYS A 103 -4.05 -21.94 7.71
C LYS A 103 -2.59 -22.24 7.31
N SER A 104 -2.24 -22.08 6.03
CA SER A 104 -0.93 -22.43 5.51
C SER A 104 -0.07 -21.19 5.33
N GLU A 105 1.21 -21.32 5.69
CA GLU A 105 2.26 -20.32 5.41
C GLU A 105 2.88 -20.50 4.01
N LEU A 106 2.43 -21.50 3.25
CA LEU A 106 2.88 -21.72 1.88
C LEU A 106 2.30 -20.65 0.95
N PHE A 107 3.00 -20.36 -0.14
CA PHE A 107 2.50 -19.48 -1.19
C PHE A 107 1.20 -20.04 -1.80
N GLN A 108 0.15 -19.21 -1.82
CA GLN A 108 -1.18 -19.58 -2.31
C GLN A 108 -1.32 -19.19 -3.79
N GLU A 109 -1.03 -20.11 -4.71
CA GLU A 109 -1.10 -19.84 -6.16
C GLU A 109 -2.52 -19.49 -6.64
N ASP A 110 -3.54 -19.97 -5.95
CA ASP A 110 -4.94 -19.67 -6.24
C ASP A 110 -5.32 -18.22 -5.92
N LEU A 111 -4.68 -17.61 -4.91
CA LEU A 111 -4.90 -16.21 -4.55
C LEU A 111 -4.00 -15.23 -5.31
N PHE A 112 -2.86 -15.73 -5.80
CA PHE A 112 -1.81 -14.94 -6.43
C PHE A 112 -1.41 -15.57 -7.78
N PRO A 113 -2.31 -15.55 -8.79
CA PRO A 113 -1.94 -15.89 -10.15
C PRO A 113 -0.89 -14.89 -10.67
N ASP A 114 -0.31 -15.17 -11.83
CA ASP A 114 0.62 -14.23 -12.46
C ASP A 114 -0.10 -12.89 -12.73
N THR A 115 0.43 -11.82 -12.11
CA THR A 115 -0.13 -10.46 -12.12
C THR A 115 0.57 -9.60 -13.16
N GLN A 116 -0.04 -8.48 -13.54
CA GLN A 116 0.63 -7.45 -14.35
C GLN A 116 1.95 -6.96 -13.70
N GLY A 117 3.02 -7.01 -14.49
CA GLY A 117 4.35 -6.55 -14.12
C GLY A 117 4.56 -5.04 -14.23
N ASP A 118 5.82 -4.61 -14.08
CA ASP A 118 6.24 -3.21 -14.29
C ASP A 118 6.81 -2.94 -15.69
N GLU A 119 6.97 -3.98 -16.51
CA GLU A 119 7.44 -3.83 -17.88
C GLU A 119 6.29 -3.58 -18.86
N PRO A 120 6.40 -2.56 -19.74
CA PRO A 120 5.41 -2.34 -20.78
C PRO A 120 5.45 -3.47 -21.82
N SER A 121 4.26 -3.83 -22.34
CA SER A 121 4.09 -4.81 -23.43
C SER A 121 4.46 -4.21 -24.79
N LEU A 122 4.18 -2.92 -25.00
CA LEU A 122 4.43 -2.19 -26.24
C LEU A 122 5.22 -0.91 -25.99
N SER A 123 5.94 -0.46 -27.00
CA SER A 123 6.44 0.91 -27.06
C SER A 123 5.30 1.89 -27.39
N ALA A 124 5.50 3.17 -27.10
CA ALA A 124 4.50 4.20 -27.41
C ALA A 124 4.21 4.30 -28.92
N SER A 125 5.22 4.15 -29.77
CA SER A 125 5.05 4.15 -31.23
C SER A 125 4.25 2.95 -31.71
N ASP A 126 4.54 1.76 -31.19
CA ASP A 126 3.81 0.54 -31.55
C ASP A 126 2.32 0.64 -31.25
N TRP A 127 1.96 1.18 -30.08
CA TRP A 127 0.57 1.38 -29.70
C TRP A 127 -0.11 2.46 -30.56
N LEU A 128 0.59 3.56 -30.87
CA LEU A 128 0.07 4.61 -31.77
C LEU A 128 -0.15 4.09 -33.20
N ASP A 129 0.66 3.12 -33.63
CA ASP A 129 0.51 2.42 -34.92
C ASP A 129 -0.62 1.37 -34.89
N GLY A 130 -1.37 1.27 -33.79
CA GLY A 130 -2.52 0.40 -33.64
C GLY A 130 -2.19 -1.05 -33.28
N LYS A 131 -0.99 -1.32 -32.74
CA LYS A 131 -0.68 -2.65 -32.19
C LYS A 131 -1.30 -2.79 -30.81
N ASP A 132 -1.80 -4.00 -30.53
CA ASP A 132 -2.32 -4.40 -29.23
C ASP A 132 -1.50 -5.58 -28.69
N ALA A 133 -1.21 -5.56 -27.38
CA ALA A 133 -0.57 -6.66 -26.70
C ALA A 133 -0.96 -6.70 -25.21
N GLU A 134 -1.21 -7.91 -24.73
CA GLU A 134 -1.52 -8.18 -23.32
C GLU A 134 -0.39 -7.70 -22.39
N PRO A 135 -0.71 -7.26 -21.16
CA PRO A 135 0.29 -6.89 -20.19
C PRO A 135 1.25 -8.05 -19.89
N LYS A 136 2.55 -7.76 -19.80
CA LYS A 136 3.54 -8.75 -19.37
C LYS A 136 3.27 -9.12 -17.92
N LYS A 137 3.06 -10.40 -17.66
CA LYS A 137 2.76 -10.92 -16.32
C LYS A 137 4.02 -11.40 -15.60
N ILE A 138 3.98 -11.36 -14.27
CA ILE A 138 5.05 -11.84 -13.39
C ILE A 138 4.46 -12.63 -12.21
N SER A 139 5.20 -13.61 -11.72
CA SER A 139 4.82 -14.37 -10.53
C SER A 139 5.22 -13.63 -9.25
N LEU A 140 4.31 -13.58 -8.27
CA LEU A 140 4.55 -13.01 -6.94
C LEU A 140 5.16 -14.02 -5.95
N ARG A 141 5.44 -15.25 -6.38
CA ARG A 141 6.06 -16.27 -5.53
C ARG A 141 7.37 -15.74 -4.95
N PRO A 142 7.61 -15.87 -3.63
CA PRO A 142 8.87 -15.45 -3.01
C PRO A 142 10.07 -16.12 -3.71
N GLY A 143 11.07 -15.31 -4.07
CA GLY A 143 12.26 -15.76 -4.81
C GLY A 143 12.08 -15.85 -6.34
N GLY A 144 10.87 -15.61 -6.87
CA GLY A 144 10.62 -15.49 -8.30
C GLY A 144 10.93 -14.09 -8.86
N ASP A 145 10.86 -13.96 -10.18
CA ASP A 145 11.20 -12.73 -10.91
C ASP A 145 10.32 -11.51 -10.58
N GLY A 146 9.15 -11.72 -9.95
CA GLY A 146 8.18 -10.67 -9.61
C GLY A 146 8.00 -10.36 -8.13
N ALA A 147 8.77 -10.99 -7.24
CA ALA A 147 8.85 -10.56 -5.84
C ALA A 147 9.24 -9.06 -5.80
N ALA A 148 8.69 -8.30 -4.82
CA ALA A 148 8.91 -6.87 -4.68
C ALA A 148 10.40 -6.49 -4.80
N LYS A 149 10.85 -6.15 -6.02
CA LYS A 149 12.22 -5.69 -6.25
C LYS A 149 12.31 -4.32 -5.59
N ALA A 150 13.29 -4.15 -4.70
CA ALA A 150 13.59 -2.85 -4.12
C ALA A 150 13.61 -1.80 -5.24
N ALA A 151 12.88 -0.69 -5.04
CA ALA A 151 12.67 0.33 -6.06
C ALA A 151 14.01 0.67 -6.74
N LYS A 152 14.16 0.33 -8.03
CA LYS A 152 15.32 0.76 -8.80
C LYS A 152 15.28 2.29 -8.80
N LYS A 153 16.33 2.92 -8.23
CA LYS A 153 16.47 4.38 -8.25
C LYS A 153 16.20 4.87 -9.68
N PRO A 154 15.31 5.87 -9.87
CA PRO A 154 15.01 6.35 -11.20
C PRO A 154 16.31 6.79 -11.87
N LYS A 155 16.61 6.23 -13.05
CA LYS A 155 17.65 6.78 -13.92
C LYS A 155 17.20 8.18 -14.31
N LYS A 156 18.00 9.19 -13.96
CA LYS A 156 17.74 10.62 -14.22
C LYS A 156 17.16 10.81 -15.63
N GLY A 157 15.92 11.30 -15.70
CA GLY A 157 15.23 11.52 -16.97
C GLY A 157 14.07 12.49 -16.81
N LEU A 158 14.37 13.75 -16.45
CA LEU A 158 13.49 14.92 -16.60
C LEU A 158 14.34 16.21 -16.56
N GLY A 159 15.46 16.21 -17.28
CA GLY A 159 16.37 17.37 -17.41
C GLY A 159 15.86 18.45 -18.37
N GLY A 160 14.54 18.63 -18.50
CA GLY A 160 13.92 19.41 -19.55
C GLY A 160 12.82 20.35 -19.09
N LEU A 161 12.92 20.94 -17.89
CA LEU A 161 12.16 22.13 -17.53
C LEU A 161 13.13 23.15 -16.92
N GLY A 162 13.20 24.31 -17.58
CA GLY A 162 14.20 25.35 -17.38
C GLY A 162 14.28 25.91 -15.96
N LYS A 163 15.50 26.38 -15.66
CA LYS A 163 15.99 27.00 -14.44
C LYS A 163 15.07 28.10 -13.88
N MET A 164 14.80 28.05 -12.56
CA MET A 164 15.10 29.14 -11.60
C MET A 164 14.67 28.75 -10.18
N ALA A 165 15.62 28.35 -9.32
CA ALA A 165 15.57 28.53 -7.86
C ALA A 165 16.93 28.16 -7.23
N PRO A 166 17.33 28.79 -6.10
CA PRO A 166 18.73 28.99 -5.74
C PRO A 166 19.35 27.84 -4.92
N LYS A 167 20.65 27.65 -5.09
CA LYS A 167 21.50 26.79 -4.23
C LYS A 167 21.38 27.20 -2.74
N LYS A 168 20.90 26.28 -1.89
CA LYS A 168 21.18 26.24 -0.43
C LYS A 168 21.43 24.76 -0.07
N LYS A 169 22.69 24.37 0.15
CA LYS A 169 23.51 24.41 1.39
C LYS A 169 23.52 23.02 2.05
N GLU A 170 24.49 22.20 1.63
CA GLU A 170 24.89 20.91 2.22
C GLU A 170 25.53 21.07 3.63
N ALA A 171 25.62 22.28 4.17
CA ALA A 171 26.28 22.57 5.44
C ALA A 171 25.39 22.37 6.70
N LYS A 172 24.15 21.89 6.58
CA LYS A 172 23.23 21.74 7.73
C LYS A 172 23.13 20.33 8.29
N ALA A 173 23.47 19.30 7.51
CA ALA A 173 23.33 17.91 7.93
C ALA A 173 24.45 17.49 8.91
N ASP A 174 25.68 17.99 8.70
CA ASP A 174 26.82 17.66 9.55
C ASP A 174 26.71 18.24 10.98
N ASP A 175 26.13 19.44 11.12
CA ASP A 175 25.91 20.06 12.44
C ASP A 175 24.83 19.32 13.25
N GLU A 176 23.78 18.83 12.57
CA GLU A 176 22.67 18.12 13.22
C GLU A 176 23.11 16.72 13.69
N GLU A 177 23.97 16.05 12.92
CA GLU A 177 24.52 14.73 13.29
C GLU A 177 25.51 14.84 14.46
N ALA A 178 26.32 15.90 14.53
CA ALA A 178 27.19 16.17 15.67
C ALA A 178 26.39 16.42 16.97
N GLU A 179 25.30 17.18 16.89
CA GLU A 179 24.43 17.48 18.03
C GLU A 179 23.69 16.24 18.55
N LEU A 180 23.28 15.34 17.64
CA LEU A 180 22.70 14.04 18.01
C LEU A 180 23.72 13.14 18.73
N ILE A 181 24.97 13.09 18.28
CA ILE A 181 26.02 12.25 18.90
C ILE A 181 26.33 12.73 20.32
N GLU A 182 26.42 14.04 20.54
CA GLU A 182 26.62 14.65 21.86
C GLU A 182 25.45 14.29 22.81
N THR A 183 24.22 14.38 22.31
CA THR A 183 23.01 14.06 23.07
C THR A 183 22.96 12.59 23.47
N VAL A 184 23.31 11.68 22.55
CA VAL A 184 23.37 10.23 22.84
C VAL A 184 24.41 9.93 23.92
N LYS A 185 25.56 10.61 23.90
CA LYS A 185 26.61 10.45 24.91
C LYS A 185 26.13 10.91 26.30
N GLN A 186 25.45 12.05 26.37
CA GLN A 186 24.86 12.56 27.62
C GLN A 186 23.76 11.65 28.17
N LEU A 187 22.92 11.09 27.30
CA LEU A 187 21.86 10.15 27.71
C LEU A 187 22.44 8.86 28.28
N LYS A 188 23.51 8.31 27.68
CA LYS A 188 24.18 7.10 28.20
C LYS A 188 24.73 7.31 29.61
N LEU A 189 25.37 8.44 29.88
CA LEU A 189 25.89 8.76 31.21
C LEU A 189 24.77 8.87 32.25
N LYS A 190 23.63 9.48 31.89
CA LYS A 190 22.46 9.57 32.77
C LYS A 190 21.85 8.21 33.07
N VAL A 191 21.82 7.31 32.07
CA VAL A 191 21.33 5.93 32.27
C VAL A 191 22.22 5.18 33.26
N GLU A 192 23.56 5.25 33.11
CA GLU A 192 24.48 4.61 34.05
C GLU A 192 24.36 5.17 35.48
N GLU A 193 24.14 6.48 35.62
CA GLU A 193 23.91 7.11 36.93
C GLU A 193 22.59 6.64 37.56
N GLN A 194 21.52 6.57 36.75
CA GLN A 194 20.22 6.08 37.21
C GLN A 194 20.26 4.60 37.60
N GLU A 195 20.98 3.76 36.85
CA GLU A 195 21.17 2.35 37.19
C GLU A 195 21.89 2.17 38.53
N LYS A 196 22.94 2.97 38.80
CA LYS A 196 23.62 2.96 40.10
C LYS A 196 22.69 3.40 41.24
N ARG A 197 21.85 4.41 40.99
CA ARG A 197 20.87 4.90 41.97
C ARG A 197 19.77 3.87 42.24
N ILE A 198 19.29 3.19 41.20
CA ILE A 198 18.29 2.11 41.32
C ILE A 198 18.87 0.98 42.17
N LYS A 199 20.08 0.51 41.84
CA LYS A 199 20.76 -0.54 42.62
C LYS A 199 20.93 -0.17 44.10
N ALA A 200 21.34 1.07 44.39
CA ALA A 200 21.48 1.54 45.77
C ALA A 200 20.15 1.70 46.52
N LEU A 201 19.03 1.90 45.81
CA LEU A 201 17.69 1.92 46.40
C LEU A 201 17.16 0.50 46.62
N GLU A 202 17.39 -0.41 45.68
CA GLU A 202 17.05 -1.83 45.80
C GLU A 202 17.76 -2.46 47.01
N ASP A 203 19.04 -2.17 47.20
CA ASP A 203 19.82 -2.62 48.37
C ASP A 203 19.28 -2.08 49.71
N LYS A 204 18.59 -0.93 49.70
CA LYS A 204 17.96 -0.33 50.90
C LYS A 204 16.55 -0.84 51.18
N VAL A 205 15.87 -1.38 50.18
CA VAL A 205 14.51 -1.92 50.31
C VAL A 205 14.54 -3.43 50.62
N GLY A 206 15.68 -4.10 50.40
CA GLY A 206 15.91 -5.51 50.72
C GLY A 206 16.26 -5.86 52.18
N HIS A 207 15.87 -5.02 53.15
CA HIS A 207 15.93 -5.33 54.59
C HIS A 207 14.60 -5.06 55.28
#